data_AF-A0A7C5HU53-F1
#
_entry.id   AF-A0A7C5HU53-F1
#
_cell.length_a   1.000
_cell.length_b   1.000
_cell.length_c   1.000
_cell.angle_alpha   90.00
_cell.angle_beta   90.00
_cell.angle_gamma   90.00
#
_symmetry.space_group_name_H-M   'P 1'
#
loop_
_entity.id
_entity.type
_entity.pdbx_description
1 polymer ?
#
loop_
_entity_poly.entity_id
_entity_poly.type
_entity_poly.pdbx_seq_one_letter_code
_entity_poly.pdbx_strand_id
1 'polypeptide(L)'
;MRSEAKAVVVLPPAAAKRLIARGVAALPQLRRALEQGLVVVTLGTTNAYVAEELTGKSVDPTSHCAGYVGRTLSVVPAARRGRELVLDRGRPVELSPEEVLARLKAGDVIIKGANVLDPDGVCGVFMASGTGGTVGRYAAAALARGVEIVIPISKIKSIHRRVVDLAREL
;
A
#
# COMPACT_ATOMS: atom_id res chain seq x y z
N MET A 1 23.36 20.12 -11.85
CA MET A 1 22.60 20.81 -12.92
C MET A 1 21.13 20.45 -12.74
N ARG A 2 20.27 21.37 -12.26
CA ARG A 2 18.82 21.11 -12.24
C ARG A 2 18.35 21.19 -13.69
N SER A 3 17.83 20.11 -14.25
CA SER A 3 17.21 20.20 -15.59
C SER A 3 16.04 21.16 -15.50
N GLU A 4 16.00 22.19 -16.35
CA GLU A 4 14.81 23.01 -16.48
C GLU A 4 13.62 22.12 -16.84
N ALA A 5 12.55 22.23 -16.05
CA ALA A 5 11.32 21.49 -16.31
C ALA A 5 10.72 21.98 -17.63
N LYS A 6 10.73 21.13 -18.66
CA LYS A 6 10.20 21.47 -19.99
C LYS A 6 8.67 21.55 -20.06
N ALA A 7 7.98 20.96 -19.09
CA ALA A 7 6.53 21.03 -18.91
C ALA A 7 6.15 20.75 -17.46
N VAL A 8 5.02 21.29 -17.01
CA VAL A 8 4.41 20.99 -15.71
C VAL A 8 3.03 20.40 -15.96
N VAL A 9 2.75 19.24 -15.39
CA VAL A 9 1.45 18.57 -15.49
C VAL A 9 0.87 18.42 -14.10
N VAL A 10 -0.37 18.87 -13.92
CA VAL A 10 -1.14 18.71 -12.68
C VAL A 10 -2.07 17.52 -12.84
N LEU A 11 -1.93 16.52 -11.98
CA LEU A 11 -2.74 15.30 -12.03
C LEU A 11 -3.87 15.37 -10.99
N PRO A 12 -5.12 15.04 -11.36
CA PRO A 12 -6.13 14.78 -10.35
C PRO A 12 -5.73 13.55 -9.49
N PRO A 13 -6.22 13.44 -8.25
CA PRO A 13 -5.81 12.37 -7.34
C PRO A 13 -5.95 10.96 -7.92
N ALA A 14 -6.99 10.68 -8.69
CA ALA A 14 -7.19 9.40 -9.36
C ALA A 14 -6.10 9.10 -10.41
N ALA A 15 -5.74 10.08 -11.24
CA ALA A 15 -4.67 9.94 -12.23
C ALA A 15 -3.30 9.77 -11.56
N ALA A 16 -3.05 10.49 -10.45
CA ALA A 16 -1.83 10.31 -9.66
C ALA A 16 -1.72 8.89 -9.08
N LYS A 17 -2.83 8.34 -8.53
CA LYS A 17 -2.87 6.95 -8.04
C LYS A 17 -2.63 5.94 -9.16
N ARG A 18 -3.23 6.14 -10.34
CA ARG A 18 -3.00 5.30 -11.52
C ARG A 18 -1.53 5.33 -11.97
N LEU A 19 -0.92 6.52 -12.02
CA LEU A 19 0.50 6.66 -12.37
C LEU A 19 1.40 5.93 -11.37
N ILE A 20 1.14 6.10 -10.07
CA ILE A 20 1.85 5.38 -9.01
C ILE A 20 1.66 3.87 -9.16
N ALA A 21 0.44 3.40 -9.41
CA ALA A 21 0.16 1.98 -9.57
C ALA A 21 0.93 1.36 -10.74
N ARG A 22 1.00 2.04 -11.89
CA ARG A 22 1.84 1.63 -13.03
C ARG A 22 3.33 1.59 -12.67
N GLY A 23 3.80 2.59 -11.94
CA GLY A 23 5.18 2.62 -11.44
C GLY A 23 5.48 1.43 -10.51
N VAL A 24 4.56 1.12 -9.60
CA VAL A 24 4.65 -0.03 -8.69
C VAL A 24 4.66 -1.35 -9.48
N ALA A 25 3.75 -1.55 -10.43
CA ALA A 25 3.70 -2.72 -11.30
C ALA A 25 4.97 -2.92 -12.15
N ALA A 26 5.70 -1.83 -12.42
CA ALA A 26 6.96 -1.86 -13.16
C ALA A 26 8.20 -2.15 -12.28
N LEU A 27 8.07 -2.19 -10.96
CA LEU A 27 9.20 -2.42 -10.06
C LEU A 27 9.83 -3.81 -10.30
N PRO A 28 11.16 -3.90 -10.46
CA PRO A 28 11.84 -5.19 -10.70
C PRO A 28 11.56 -6.22 -9.60
N GLN A 29 11.52 -5.80 -8.35
CA GLN A 29 11.21 -6.67 -7.21
C GLN A 29 9.80 -7.24 -7.26
N LEU A 30 8.82 -6.43 -7.68
CA LEU A 30 7.44 -6.89 -7.78
C LEU A 30 7.29 -7.88 -8.94
N ARG A 31 7.93 -7.61 -10.08
CA ARG A 31 7.96 -8.54 -11.21
C ARG A 31 8.57 -9.89 -10.83
N ARG A 32 9.69 -9.90 -10.09
CA ARG A 32 10.29 -11.13 -9.56
C ARG A 32 9.34 -11.88 -8.61
N ALA A 33 8.70 -11.16 -7.69
CA ALA A 33 7.73 -11.77 -6.76
C ALA A 33 6.52 -12.36 -7.50
N LEU A 34 6.04 -11.72 -8.57
CA LEU A 34 4.97 -12.25 -9.42
C LEU A 34 5.38 -13.53 -10.16
N GLU A 35 6.66 -13.82 -10.34
CA GLU A 35 7.13 -15.06 -10.99
C GLU A 35 7.44 -16.17 -9.97
N GLN A 36 7.93 -15.80 -8.78
CA GLN A 36 8.64 -16.74 -7.89
C GLN A 36 8.11 -16.76 -6.45
N GLY A 37 7.34 -15.76 -6.04
CA GLY A 37 6.99 -15.52 -4.64
C GLY A 37 5.53 -15.15 -4.41
N LEU A 38 5.29 -14.58 -3.23
CA LEU A 38 4.00 -14.08 -2.79
C LEU A 38 3.94 -12.56 -2.96
N VAL A 39 2.84 -12.07 -3.52
CA VAL A 39 2.52 -10.63 -3.55
C VAL A 39 1.25 -10.41 -2.76
N VAL A 40 1.31 -9.56 -1.74
CA VAL A 40 0.18 -9.24 -0.86
C VAL A 40 -0.20 -7.77 -1.06
N VAL A 41 -1.31 -7.51 -1.73
CA VAL A 41 -1.86 -6.17 -1.89
C VAL A 41 -2.91 -5.94 -0.82
N THR A 42 -2.56 -5.14 0.18
CA THR A 42 -3.46 -4.86 1.31
C THR A 42 -4.55 -3.86 0.92
N LEU A 43 -5.59 -3.74 1.75
CA LEU A 43 -6.63 -2.73 1.53
C LEU A 43 -6.08 -1.29 1.53
N GLY A 44 -6.62 -0.47 0.63
CA GLY A 44 -6.37 0.96 0.50
C GLY A 44 -6.76 1.47 -0.89
N THR A 45 -7.30 2.69 -0.96
CA THR A 45 -7.78 3.23 -2.25
C THR A 45 -6.69 3.38 -3.32
N THR A 46 -5.42 3.57 -2.95
CA THR A 46 -4.29 3.55 -3.92
C THR A 46 -3.90 2.13 -4.27
N ASN A 47 -3.94 1.22 -3.30
CA ASN A 47 -3.64 -0.20 -3.49
C ASN A 47 -4.66 -0.88 -4.42
N ALA A 48 -5.91 -0.40 -4.43
CA ALA A 48 -6.93 -0.84 -5.39
C ALA A 48 -6.43 -0.66 -6.84
N TYR A 49 -5.83 0.50 -7.17
CA TYR A 49 -5.27 0.73 -8.50
C TYR A 49 -4.12 -0.24 -8.79
N VAL A 50 -3.28 -0.56 -7.80
CA VAL A 50 -2.23 -1.56 -7.97
C VAL A 50 -2.84 -2.94 -8.24
N ALA A 51 -3.86 -3.33 -7.49
CA ALA A 51 -4.58 -4.59 -7.73
C ALA A 51 -5.18 -4.64 -9.14
N GLU A 52 -5.73 -3.54 -9.66
CA GLU A 52 -6.21 -3.46 -11.04
C GLU A 52 -5.08 -3.62 -12.06
N GLU A 53 -3.95 -2.94 -11.88
CA GLU A 53 -2.80 -3.08 -12.79
C GLU A 53 -2.25 -4.53 -12.80
N LEU A 54 -2.26 -5.21 -11.65
CA LEU A 54 -1.76 -6.58 -11.54
C LEU A 54 -2.72 -7.65 -12.05
N THR A 55 -4.03 -7.41 -11.98
CA THR A 55 -5.05 -8.41 -12.32
C THR A 55 -5.74 -8.15 -13.65
N GLY A 56 -5.64 -6.93 -14.18
CA GLY A 56 -6.42 -6.47 -15.34
C GLY A 56 -7.93 -6.35 -15.07
N LYS A 57 -8.37 -6.55 -13.82
CA LYS A 57 -9.78 -6.50 -13.42
C LYS A 57 -10.05 -5.18 -12.71
N SER A 58 -11.24 -4.61 -12.94
CA SER A 58 -11.71 -3.45 -12.18
C SER A 58 -11.88 -3.82 -10.71
N VAL A 59 -11.41 -2.96 -9.82
CA VAL A 59 -11.57 -3.12 -8.37
C VAL A 59 -12.29 -1.88 -7.86
N ASP A 60 -13.43 -2.06 -7.19
CA ASP A 60 -14.09 -0.94 -6.54
C ASP A 60 -13.19 -0.39 -5.40
N PRO A 61 -12.67 0.84 -5.51
CA PRO A 61 -11.75 1.38 -4.51
C PRO A 61 -12.41 1.60 -3.15
N THR A 62 -13.74 1.69 -3.09
CA THR A 62 -14.48 1.92 -1.85
C THR A 62 -14.54 0.65 -1.00
N SER A 63 -14.86 -0.50 -1.60
CA SER A 63 -14.78 -1.79 -0.93
C SER A 63 -13.33 -2.23 -0.66
N HIS A 64 -12.37 -1.83 -1.50
CA HIS A 64 -10.94 -2.10 -1.28
C HIS A 64 -10.28 -1.10 -0.31
N CYS A 65 -11.00 -0.63 0.70
CA CYS A 65 -10.52 0.30 1.72
C CYS A 65 -11.08 -0.09 3.10
N ALA A 66 -10.26 -0.04 4.15
CA ALA A 66 -10.72 -0.27 5.51
C ALA A 66 -11.16 1.04 6.19
N GLY A 67 -10.25 2.02 6.23
CA GLY A 67 -10.46 3.33 6.82
C GLY A 67 -10.04 4.46 5.87
N TYR A 68 -10.72 5.59 5.96
CA TYR A 68 -10.49 6.78 5.17
C TYR A 68 -10.24 7.98 6.08
N VAL A 69 -9.16 8.71 5.79
CA VAL A 69 -8.82 9.98 6.43
C VAL A 69 -9.15 11.09 5.45
N GLY A 70 -10.29 11.76 5.66
CA GLY A 70 -10.71 12.94 4.91
C GLY A 70 -10.98 14.11 5.86
N ARG A 71 -12.04 14.89 5.58
CA ARG A 71 -12.54 15.89 6.53
C ARG A 71 -12.97 15.28 7.86
N THR A 72 -13.38 14.01 7.82
CA THR A 72 -13.70 13.18 8.98
C THR A 72 -12.93 11.88 8.89
N LEU A 73 -12.75 11.22 10.05
CA LEU A 73 -12.31 9.84 10.10
C LEU A 73 -13.52 8.96 9.80
N SER A 74 -13.38 8.07 8.81
CA SER A 74 -14.46 7.19 8.38
C SER A 74 -13.95 5.77 8.20
N VAL A 75 -14.85 4.82 8.39
CA VAL A 75 -14.54 3.40 8.26
C VAL A 75 -15.57 2.72 7.38
N VAL A 76 -15.12 1.86 6.47
CA VAL A 76 -16.02 1.01 5.70
C VAL A 76 -16.52 -0.10 6.66
N PRO A 77 -17.83 -0.37 6.77
CA PRO A 77 -18.32 -1.47 7.59
C PRO A 77 -17.70 -2.81 7.18
N ALA A 78 -17.36 -3.67 8.15
CA ALA A 78 -16.64 -4.92 7.90
C ALA A 78 -17.32 -5.80 6.84
N ALA A 79 -18.66 -5.90 6.87
CA ALA A 79 -19.46 -6.65 5.91
C ALA A 79 -19.36 -6.16 4.46
N ARG A 80 -18.86 -4.94 4.23
CA ARG A 80 -18.67 -4.33 2.90
C ARG A 80 -17.20 -4.21 2.50
N ARG A 81 -16.26 -4.60 3.36
CA ARG A 81 -14.84 -4.55 3.04
C ARG A 81 -14.49 -5.75 2.16
N GLY A 82 -13.75 -5.48 1.09
CA GLY A 82 -13.07 -6.52 0.33
C GLY A 82 -11.98 -7.19 1.16
N ARG A 83 -11.38 -8.23 0.58
CA ARG A 83 -10.20 -8.91 1.13
C ARG A 83 -8.93 -8.36 0.51
N GLU A 84 -7.80 -8.60 1.17
CA GLU A 84 -6.48 -8.36 0.58
C GLU A 84 -6.35 -9.23 -0.67
N LEU A 85 -5.76 -8.70 -1.74
CA LEU A 85 -5.44 -9.50 -2.91
C LEU A 85 -4.12 -10.20 -2.64
N VAL A 86 -4.11 -11.53 -2.71
CA VAL A 86 -2.90 -12.34 -2.56
C VAL A 86 -2.64 -13.06 -3.87
N LEU A 87 -1.42 -12.93 -4.38
CA LEU A 87 -0.95 -13.61 -5.59
C LEU A 87 0.21 -14.54 -5.22
N ASP A 88 0.09 -15.82 -5.53
CA ASP A 88 1.20 -16.79 -5.50
C ASP A 88 1.68 -16.97 -6.93
N ARG A 89 2.90 -16.49 -7.23
CA ARG A 89 3.49 -16.53 -8.57
C ARG A 89 2.51 -16.01 -9.63
N GLY A 90 1.94 -14.83 -9.33
CA GLY A 90 1.05 -14.09 -10.21
C GLY A 90 -0.39 -14.64 -10.27
N ARG A 91 -0.68 -15.75 -9.60
CA ARG A 91 -2.02 -16.35 -9.57
C ARG A 91 -2.76 -15.97 -8.29
N PRO A 92 -4.00 -15.46 -8.38
CA PRO A 92 -4.81 -15.19 -7.19
C PRO A 92 -5.01 -16.46 -6.36
N VAL A 93 -4.81 -16.33 -5.05
CA VAL A 93 -5.05 -17.38 -4.06
C VAL A 93 -5.87 -16.84 -2.90
N GLU A 94 -6.72 -17.67 -2.33
CA GLU A 94 -7.43 -17.34 -1.09
C GLU A 94 -6.61 -17.87 0.09
N LEU A 95 -6.04 -16.95 0.87
CA LEU A 95 -5.32 -17.24 2.10
C LEU A 95 -5.86 -16.33 3.19
N SER A 96 -5.98 -16.88 4.40
CA SER A 96 -6.18 -16.09 5.61
C SER A 96 -4.95 -15.21 5.89
N PRO A 97 -5.11 -14.09 6.61
CA PRO A 97 -3.98 -13.26 7.01
C PRO A 97 -2.91 -14.04 7.80
N GLU A 98 -3.31 -15.04 8.57
CA GLU A 98 -2.44 -15.93 9.32
C GLU A 98 -1.64 -16.86 8.40
N GLU A 99 -2.27 -17.43 7.36
CA GLU A 99 -1.58 -18.24 6.35
C GLU A 99 -0.61 -17.41 5.51
N VAL A 100 -1.00 -16.19 5.11
CA VAL A 100 -0.09 -15.24 4.47
C VAL A 100 1.11 -15.01 5.37
N LEU A 101 0.87 -14.64 6.63
CA LEU A 101 1.93 -14.38 7.60
C LEU A 101 2.83 -15.60 7.83
N ALA A 102 2.31 -16.83 7.79
CA ALA A 102 3.12 -18.04 7.92
C ALA A 102 4.01 -18.30 6.69
N ARG A 103 3.57 -17.90 5.49
CA ARG A 103 4.25 -18.18 4.22
C ARG A 103 5.27 -17.13 3.78
N LEU A 104 5.13 -15.90 4.26
CA LEU A 104 6.01 -14.78 3.92
C LEU A 104 7.49 -15.14 4.10
N LYS A 105 8.29 -14.91 3.06
CA LYS A 105 9.74 -15.18 3.00
C LYS A 105 10.47 -14.16 2.12
N ALA A 106 11.80 -14.19 2.15
CA ALA A 106 12.63 -13.35 1.29
C ALA A 106 12.26 -13.52 -0.19
N GLY A 107 12.15 -12.39 -0.91
CA GLY A 107 11.70 -12.34 -2.31
C GLY A 107 10.20 -12.12 -2.49
N ASP A 108 9.40 -12.23 -1.42
CA ASP A 108 8.00 -11.81 -1.43
C ASP A 108 7.87 -10.28 -1.31
N VAL A 109 6.70 -9.75 -1.72
CA VAL A 109 6.40 -8.31 -1.67
C VAL A 109 5.05 -8.04 -1.01
N ILE A 110 5.04 -7.13 -0.04
CA ILE A 110 3.81 -6.57 0.51
C ILE A 110 3.61 -5.16 -0.04
N ILE A 111 2.41 -4.87 -0.52
CA ILE A 111 2.02 -3.55 -1.02
C ILE A 111 1.03 -2.93 -0.04
N LYS A 112 1.49 -1.92 0.71
CA LYS A 112 0.72 -1.27 1.78
C LYS A 112 0.77 0.24 1.63
N GLY A 113 -0.37 0.87 1.35
CA GLY A 113 -0.46 2.33 1.31
C GLY A 113 -0.35 3.00 2.69
N ALA A 114 -0.10 4.30 2.68
CA ALA A 114 0.04 5.15 3.87
C ALA A 114 -0.85 6.41 3.85
N ASN A 115 -0.98 7.08 5.01
CA ASN A 115 -1.81 8.26 5.22
C ASN A 115 -1.04 9.57 5.00
N VAL A 116 0.22 9.61 5.41
CA VAL A 116 1.09 10.79 5.30
C VAL A 116 2.48 10.40 4.81
N LEU A 117 3.17 11.32 4.14
CA LEU A 117 4.58 11.25 3.75
C LEU A 117 5.29 12.44 4.39
N ASP A 118 6.29 12.22 5.23
CA ASP A 118 7.03 13.33 5.84
C ASP A 118 8.25 13.78 5.00
N PRO A 119 8.94 14.87 5.41
CA PRO A 119 10.09 15.39 4.67
C PRO A 119 11.28 14.43 4.57
N ASP A 120 11.39 13.46 5.50
CA ASP A 120 12.47 12.47 5.54
C ASP A 120 12.13 11.23 4.69
N GLY A 121 10.94 11.21 4.07
CA GLY A 121 10.45 10.09 3.28
C GLY A 121 9.76 9.01 4.09
N VAL A 122 9.51 9.23 5.38
CA VAL A 122 8.81 8.28 6.24
C VAL A 122 7.31 8.33 5.96
N CYS A 123 6.72 7.16 5.79
CA CYS A 123 5.30 7.00 5.54
C CYS A 123 4.54 6.67 6.84
N GLY A 124 3.63 7.55 7.24
CA GLY A 124 2.81 7.36 8.44
C GLY A 124 1.47 6.69 8.12
N VAL A 125 1.06 5.74 8.96
CA VAL A 125 -0.24 5.05 8.86
C VAL A 125 -1.03 5.29 10.13
N PHE A 126 -2.25 5.79 10.00
CA PHE A 126 -3.17 5.89 11.12
C PHE A 126 -3.81 4.51 11.36
N MET A 127 -3.36 3.81 12.42
CA MET A 127 -3.66 2.38 12.60
C MET A 127 -5.07 2.13 13.19
N ALA A 128 -5.57 3.04 14.02
CA ALA A 128 -6.90 2.96 14.67
C ALA A 128 -7.23 1.57 15.26
N SER A 129 -6.22 0.89 15.81
CA SER A 129 -6.31 -0.49 16.32
C SER A 129 -5.24 -0.72 17.37
N GLY A 130 -5.62 -1.31 18.51
CA GLY A 130 -4.68 -1.63 19.61
C GLY A 130 -3.61 -2.66 19.25
N THR A 131 -3.79 -3.42 18.16
CA THR A 131 -2.80 -4.39 17.65
C THR A 131 -1.98 -3.83 16.47
N GLY A 132 -2.19 -2.55 16.10
CA GLY A 132 -1.53 -1.93 14.95
C GLY A 132 -2.11 -2.30 13.58
N GLY A 133 -3.22 -3.06 13.55
CA GLY A 133 -3.91 -3.44 12.31
C GLY A 133 -3.00 -4.18 11.33
N THR A 134 -3.16 -3.91 10.02
CA THR A 134 -2.34 -4.54 8.97
C THR A 134 -0.85 -4.22 9.11
N VAL A 135 -0.49 -3.06 9.66
CA VAL A 135 0.93 -2.71 9.88
C VAL A 135 1.52 -3.60 10.97
N GLY A 136 0.84 -3.70 12.12
CA GLY A 136 1.26 -4.59 13.21
C GLY A 136 1.34 -6.06 12.78
N ARG A 137 0.40 -6.50 11.92
CA ARG A 137 0.39 -7.87 11.39
C ARG A 137 1.62 -8.22 10.57
N TYR A 138 2.01 -7.36 9.63
CA TYR A 138 3.00 -7.74 8.61
C TYR A 138 4.37 -7.09 8.78
N ALA A 139 4.49 -5.89 9.35
CA ALA A 139 5.75 -5.13 9.32
C ALA A 139 6.91 -5.85 10.02
N ALA A 140 6.68 -6.39 11.22
CA ALA A 140 7.71 -7.08 11.99
C ALA A 140 8.17 -8.37 11.28
N ALA A 141 7.22 -9.17 10.79
CA ALA A 141 7.55 -10.40 10.06
C ALA A 141 8.25 -10.11 8.73
N ALA A 142 7.84 -9.06 8.02
CA ALA A 142 8.47 -8.65 6.78
C ALA A 142 9.94 -8.27 7.00
N LEU A 143 10.20 -7.43 8.02
CA LEU A 143 11.57 -7.05 8.42
C LEU A 143 12.40 -8.28 8.81
N ALA A 144 11.86 -9.18 9.64
CA ALA A 144 12.57 -10.35 10.13
C ALA A 144 12.90 -11.37 9.02
N ARG A 145 12.13 -11.40 7.93
CA ARG A 145 12.23 -12.42 6.87
C ARG A 145 12.73 -11.87 5.54
N GLY A 146 13.11 -10.60 5.47
CA GLY A 146 13.59 -9.96 4.24
C GLY A 146 12.51 -9.82 3.16
N VAL A 147 11.24 -9.67 3.56
CA VAL A 147 10.14 -9.34 2.65
C VAL A 147 10.17 -7.85 2.39
N GLU A 148 10.08 -7.44 1.13
CA GLU A 148 10.04 -6.02 0.81
C GLU A 148 8.62 -5.44 1.00
N ILE A 149 8.54 -4.29 1.64
CA ILE A 149 7.30 -3.52 1.75
C ILE A 149 7.36 -2.35 0.77
N VAL A 150 6.55 -2.41 -0.28
CA VAL A 150 6.34 -1.28 -1.19
C VAL A 150 5.19 -0.43 -0.66
N ILE A 151 5.42 0.87 -0.52
CA ILE A 151 4.42 1.83 -0.01
C ILE A 151 3.99 2.79 -1.12
N PRO A 152 2.89 2.51 -1.84
CA PRO A 152 2.36 3.44 -2.82
C PRO A 152 1.80 4.69 -2.12
N ILE A 153 2.42 5.85 -2.33
CA ILE A 153 1.99 7.12 -1.74
C ILE A 153 2.13 8.29 -2.72
N SER A 154 1.13 9.16 -2.74
CA SER A 154 1.17 10.39 -3.52
C SER A 154 1.75 11.53 -2.70
N LYS A 155 2.52 12.41 -3.36
CA LYS A 155 3.05 13.64 -2.76
C LYS A 155 1.97 14.60 -2.24
N ILE A 156 0.70 14.45 -2.63
CA ILE A 156 -0.39 15.22 -2.02
C ILE A 156 -0.58 14.91 -0.52
N LYS A 157 -0.09 13.75 -0.06
CA LYS A 157 -0.08 13.34 1.35
C LYS A 157 1.14 13.85 2.10
N SER A 158 1.93 14.75 1.50
CA SER A 158 3.12 15.28 2.16
C SER A 158 2.73 16.17 3.33
N ILE A 159 3.43 16.02 4.43
CA ILE A 159 3.30 16.87 5.63
C ILE A 159 4.64 17.57 5.92
N HIS A 160 4.61 18.61 6.74
CA HIS A 160 5.81 19.41 7.05
C HIS A 160 6.53 18.95 8.33
N ARG A 161 5.93 18.07 9.13
CA ARG A 161 6.50 17.53 10.37
C ARG A 161 6.85 16.06 10.19
N ARG A 162 7.84 15.58 10.95
CA ARG A 162 8.21 14.17 10.95
C ARG A 162 7.10 13.32 11.57
N VAL A 163 6.86 12.15 10.99
CA VAL A 163 5.85 11.20 11.50
C VAL A 163 6.13 10.80 12.95
N VAL A 164 7.41 10.59 13.28
CA VAL A 164 7.84 10.15 14.62
C VAL A 164 7.53 11.17 15.72
N ASP A 165 7.48 12.45 15.38
CA ASP A 165 7.15 13.51 16.33
C ASP A 165 5.63 13.57 16.51
N LEU A 166 4.88 13.57 15.40
CA LEU A 166 3.40 13.62 15.42
C LEU A 166 2.78 12.41 16.13
N ALA A 167 3.36 11.22 15.97
CA ALA A 167 2.80 9.99 16.53
C ALA A 167 2.76 9.98 18.06
N ARG A 168 3.49 10.88 18.74
CA ARG A 168 3.51 11.00 20.21
C ARG A 168 2.49 12.02 20.75
N GLU A 169 1.90 12.81 19.87
CA GLU A 169 0.96 13.88 20.21
C GLU A 169 -0.51 13.49 20.00
N LEU A 170 -0.75 12.36 19.33
CA LEU A 170 -2.07 11.82 18.96
C LEU A 170 -2.50 10.66 19.87
#